data_AF-A0A1C5ZQN7-F1
#
_entry.id   AF-A0A1C5ZQN7-F1
#
_cell.length_a   1.000
_cell.length_b   1.000
_cell.length_c   1.000
_cell.angle_alpha   90.00
_cell.angle_beta   90.00
_cell.angle_gamma   90.00
#
_symmetry.space_group_name_H-M   'P 1'
#
loop_
_entity.id
_entity.type
_entity.pdbx_description
1 polymer ?
#
loop_
_entity_poly.entity_id
_entity_poly.type
_entity_poly.pdbx_seq_one_letter_code
_entity_poly.pdbx_strand_id
1 'polypeptide(L)'
;MKGYDINKIVESVLSYSERHNRKVTIAYLLIPGLNDKATDVRQLGRWFREKNVLINLLQYNDTANCNINRPNKQQLVAFKLRLEAAGLEVKMRESRGNNIKAACGQLVSNTNEKNKQHNSMGKDLGFHNRSKSKKENPKSKHKNTFSKINYKTKH
;
A
#
# COMPACT_ATOMS: atom_id res chain seq x y z
N MET A 1 -17.18 0.73 13.96
CA MET A 1 -17.38 -0.38 13.01
C MET A 1 -17.67 -1.64 13.81
N LYS A 2 -18.78 -2.35 13.54
CA LYS A 2 -18.97 -3.70 14.10
C LYS A 2 -17.94 -4.63 13.44
N GLY A 3 -17.12 -5.29 14.24
CA GLY A 3 -16.21 -6.32 13.75
C GLY A 3 -16.99 -7.58 13.41
N TYR A 4 -16.76 -8.15 12.24
CA TYR A 4 -17.27 -9.47 11.88
C TYR A 4 -16.31 -10.53 12.42
N ASP A 5 -16.85 -11.61 13.00
CA ASP A 5 -16.07 -12.76 13.45
C ASP A 5 -15.35 -13.40 12.26
N ILE A 6 -14.03 -13.53 12.35
CA ILE A 6 -13.19 -14.12 11.30
C ILE A 6 -13.65 -15.53 10.91
N ASN A 7 -14.15 -16.34 11.85
CA ASN A 7 -14.62 -17.69 11.56
C ASN A 7 -15.85 -17.66 10.66
N LYS A 8 -16.78 -16.74 10.90
CA LYS A 8 -17.97 -16.55 10.05
C LYS A 8 -17.60 -16.07 8.65
N ILE A 9 -16.58 -15.21 8.54
CA ILE A 9 -16.05 -14.76 7.23
C ILE A 9 -15.46 -15.95 6.48
N VAL A 10 -14.59 -16.73 7.13
CA VAL A 10 -13.96 -17.92 6.53
C VAL A 10 -15.03 -18.91 6.06
N GLU A 11 -16.01 -19.22 6.91
CA GLU A 11 -17.13 -20.10 6.58
C GLU A 11 -17.92 -19.60 5.35
N SER A 12 -18.25 -18.31 5.32
CA SER A 12 -18.98 -17.70 4.20
C SER A 12 -18.20 -17.78 2.89
N VAL A 13 -16.88 -17.57 2.95
CA VAL A 13 -15.98 -17.66 1.79
C VAL A 13 -15.88 -19.09 1.27
N LEU A 14 -15.72 -20.07 2.17
CA LEU A 14 -15.65 -21.48 1.79
C LEU A 14 -16.98 -21.96 1.20
N SER A 15 -18.11 -21.58 1.80
CA SER A 15 -19.43 -21.87 1.27
C SER A 15 -19.63 -21.29 -0.15
N TYR A 16 -19.12 -20.08 -0.42
CA TYR A 16 -19.14 -19.53 -1.77
C TYR A 16 -18.26 -20.33 -2.74
N SER A 17 -17.04 -20.66 -2.33
CA SER A 17 -16.10 -21.45 -3.14
C SER A 17 -16.69 -22.80 -3.56
N GLU A 18 -17.28 -23.51 -2.60
CA GLU A 18 -17.90 -24.83 -2.80
C GLU A 18 -19.14 -24.74 -3.68
N ARG A 19 -20.08 -23.82 -3.39
CA ARG A 19 -21.33 -23.66 -4.17
C ARG A 19 -21.10 -23.31 -5.64
N HIS A 20 -20.04 -22.57 -5.94
CA HIS A 20 -19.76 -22.11 -7.30
C HIS A 20 -18.61 -22.87 -7.97
N ASN A 21 -18.01 -23.85 -7.30
CA ASN A 21 -16.80 -24.54 -7.73
C ASN A 21 -15.70 -23.57 -8.20
N ARG A 22 -15.49 -22.49 -7.43
CA ARG A 22 -14.56 -21.41 -7.78
C ARG A 22 -13.41 -21.37 -6.78
N LYS A 23 -12.19 -21.31 -7.30
CA LYS A 23 -11.00 -21.08 -6.49
C LYS A 23 -11.03 -19.66 -5.91
N VAL A 24 -10.99 -19.55 -4.59
CA VAL A 24 -10.90 -18.25 -3.92
C VAL A 24 -9.44 -17.93 -3.62
N THR A 25 -9.05 -16.66 -3.80
CA THR A 25 -7.72 -16.20 -3.42
C THR A 25 -7.79 -15.37 -2.13
N ILE A 26 -7.05 -15.77 -1.11
CA ILE A 26 -6.91 -15.03 0.15
C ILE A 26 -5.59 -14.26 0.13
N ALA A 27 -5.66 -12.94 0.23
CA ALA A 27 -4.48 -12.11 0.38
C ALA A 27 -3.97 -12.19 1.83
N TYR A 28 -2.70 -12.56 2.01
CA TYR A 28 -2.05 -12.61 3.32
C TYR A 28 -0.85 -11.65 3.33
N LEU A 29 -0.99 -10.54 4.04
CA LEU A 29 0.09 -9.56 4.20
C LEU A 29 1.02 -9.99 5.33
N LEU A 30 2.24 -10.41 5.00
CA LEU A 30 3.21 -10.86 5.99
C LEU A 30 3.87 -9.67 6.68
N ILE A 31 3.75 -9.65 8.01
CA ILE A 31 4.29 -8.64 8.91
C ILE A 31 5.18 -9.35 9.94
N PRO A 32 6.51 -9.17 9.89
CA PRO A 32 7.45 -9.78 10.84
C PRO A 32 7.08 -9.57 12.30
N GLY A 33 7.17 -10.63 13.10
CA GLY A 33 6.88 -10.64 14.53
C GLY A 33 5.39 -10.58 14.90
N LEU A 34 4.51 -10.23 13.95
CA LEU A 34 3.08 -10.06 14.20
C LEU A 34 2.27 -11.28 13.72
N ASN A 35 2.46 -11.69 12.47
CA ASN A 35 1.67 -12.76 11.84
C ASN A 35 2.53 -13.74 11.01
N ASP A 36 3.75 -14.00 11.45
CA ASP A 36 4.75 -14.87 10.80
C ASP A 36 5.12 -16.11 11.63
N LYS A 37 4.36 -16.41 12.69
CA LYS A 37 4.64 -17.47 13.66
C LYS A 37 4.08 -18.82 13.20
N ALA A 38 4.54 -19.90 13.85
CA ALA A 38 4.03 -21.24 13.59
C ALA A 38 2.53 -21.38 13.95
N THR A 39 2.04 -20.61 14.92
CA THR A 39 0.61 -20.52 15.26
C THR A 39 -0.23 -20.05 14.08
N ASP A 40 0.27 -19.06 13.32
CA ASP A 40 -0.44 -18.50 12.16
C ASP A 40 -0.54 -19.54 11.04
N VAL A 41 0.54 -20.28 10.80
CA VAL A 41 0.58 -21.39 9.84
C VAL A 41 -0.44 -22.47 10.21
N ARG A 42 -0.50 -22.87 11.49
CA ARG A 42 -1.49 -23.87 11.96
C ARG A 42 -2.92 -23.38 11.80
N GLN A 43 -3.17 -22.10 12.08
CA GLN A 43 -4.49 -21.51 11.97
C GLN A 43 -4.96 -21.42 10.51
N LEU A 44 -4.08 -21.02 9.60
CA LEU A 44 -4.35 -21.03 8.15
C LEU A 44 -4.56 -22.45 7.63
N GLY A 45 -3.75 -23.41 8.08
CA GLY A 45 -3.91 -24.82 7.76
C GLY A 45 -5.28 -25.35 8.20
N ARG A 46 -5.71 -25.02 9.42
CA ARG A 46 -7.03 -25.41 9.94
C ARG A 46 -8.19 -24.87 9.11
N TRP A 47 -8.05 -23.68 8.54
CA TRP A 47 -9.10 -23.08 7.71
C TRP A 47 -9.10 -23.55 6.26
N PHE A 48 -7.92 -23.75 5.66
CA PHE A 48 -7.81 -23.79 4.20
C PHE A 48 -7.13 -25.04 3.63
N ARG A 49 -6.60 -25.95 4.46
CA ARG A 49 -6.04 -27.22 3.97
C ARG A 49 -7.11 -28.00 3.18
N GLU A 50 -6.72 -28.53 2.03
CA GLU A 50 -7.60 -29.33 1.14
C GLU A 50 -8.83 -28.56 0.62
N LYS A 51 -8.88 -27.24 0.80
CA LYS A 51 -9.92 -26.38 0.22
C LYS A 51 -9.48 -25.80 -1.10
N ASN A 52 -10.44 -25.40 -1.94
CA ASN A 52 -10.18 -24.73 -3.21
C ASN A 52 -9.78 -23.25 -3.00
N VAL A 53 -8.69 -23.05 -2.25
CA VAL A 53 -8.20 -21.75 -1.80
C VAL A 53 -6.73 -21.60 -2.16
N LEU A 54 -6.40 -20.45 -2.73
CA LEU A 54 -5.03 -20.01 -2.99
C LEU A 54 -4.66 -18.90 -1.99
N ILE A 55 -3.60 -19.08 -1.23
CA ILE A 55 -3.01 -18.01 -0.43
C ILE A 55 -2.08 -17.17 -1.30
N ASN A 56 -2.37 -15.88 -1.42
CA ASN A 56 -1.50 -14.92 -2.08
C ASN A 56 -0.68 -14.18 -1.01
N LEU A 57 0.54 -14.62 -0.79
CA LEU A 57 1.48 -14.06 0.18
C LEU A 57 2.05 -12.75 -0.34
N LEU A 58 1.66 -11.66 0.33
CA LEU A 58 2.09 -10.30 0.05
C LEU A 58 3.13 -9.85 1.07
N GLN A 59 4.13 -9.12 0.59
CA GLN A 59 5.12 -8.48 1.43
C GLN A 59 4.57 -7.16 1.99
N TYR A 60 4.64 -6.97 3.31
CA TYR A 60 4.47 -5.65 3.90
C TYR A 60 5.56 -4.70 3.39
N ASN A 61 5.17 -3.50 2.94
CA ASN A 61 6.10 -2.45 2.55
C ASN A 61 6.17 -1.43 3.67
N ASP A 62 7.37 -0.97 4.00
CA ASP A 62 7.55 0.04 5.05
C ASP A 62 6.70 1.28 4.76
N THR A 63 6.04 1.77 5.80
CA THR A 63 5.35 3.06 5.80
C THR A 63 6.16 4.01 6.69
N ALA A 64 6.28 5.27 6.29
CA ALA A 64 7.19 6.25 6.91
C ALA A 64 6.98 6.48 8.42
N ASN A 65 5.86 6.00 9.00
CA ASN A 65 5.42 6.30 10.36
C ASN A 65 5.21 5.03 11.22
N CYS A 66 5.77 3.87 10.87
CA CYS A 66 5.59 2.64 11.63
C CYS A 66 6.93 1.96 11.96
N ASN A 67 7.13 1.53 13.21
CA ASN A 67 8.27 0.73 13.68
C ASN A 67 8.19 -0.75 13.23
N ILE A 68 7.54 -1.02 12.10
CA ILE A 68 7.35 -2.36 11.56
C ILE A 68 8.25 -2.48 10.34
N ASN A 69 9.20 -3.40 10.39
CA ASN A 69 10.11 -3.65 9.30
C ASN A 69 9.46 -4.51 8.21
N ARG A 70 9.73 -4.19 6.95
CA ARG A 70 9.48 -5.06 5.79
C ARG A 70 10.14 -6.43 6.01
N PRO A 71 9.42 -7.56 5.80
CA PRO A 71 10.04 -8.88 5.85
C PRO A 71 11.11 -8.98 4.77
N ASN A 72 12.27 -9.54 5.08
CA ASN A 72 13.28 -9.82 4.08
C ASN A 72 12.85 -11.02 3.20
N LYS A 73 13.57 -11.23 2.08
CA LYS A 73 13.23 -12.31 1.13
C LYS A 73 13.28 -13.70 1.77
N GLN A 74 14.25 -13.94 2.67
CA GLN A 74 14.40 -15.23 3.35
C GLN A 74 13.20 -15.51 4.27
N GLN A 75 12.70 -14.50 5.01
CA GLN A 75 11.52 -14.62 5.86
C GLN A 75 10.25 -14.94 5.04
N LEU A 76 10.06 -14.26 3.91
CA LEU A 76 8.95 -14.54 2.98
C LEU A 76 9.00 -15.97 2.45
N VAL A 77 10.18 -16.42 1.99
CA VAL A 77 10.37 -17.78 1.46
C VAL A 77 10.16 -18.82 2.56
N ALA A 78 10.74 -18.60 3.75
CA ALA A 78 10.58 -19.51 4.88
C ALA A 78 9.11 -19.62 5.33
N PHE A 79 8.36 -18.51 5.33
CA PHE A 79 6.93 -18.56 5.65
C PHE A 79 6.13 -19.28 4.56
N LYS A 80 6.40 -18.99 3.28
CA LYS A 80 5.80 -19.73 2.15
C LYS A 80 6.01 -21.24 2.29
N LEU A 81 7.25 -21.69 2.52
CA LEU A 81 7.55 -23.11 2.66
C LEU A 81 6.80 -23.76 3.84
N ARG A 82 6.65 -23.05 4.96
CA ARG A 82 5.87 -23.53 6.10
C ARG A 82 4.38 -23.68 5.77
N LEU A 83 3.81 -22.75 5.01
CA LEU A 83 2.42 -22.85 4.56
C LEU A 83 2.23 -24.01 3.57
N GLU A 84 3.15 -24.19 2.62
CA GLU A 84 3.12 -25.30 1.66
C GLU A 84 3.25 -26.65 2.38
N ALA A 85 4.17 -26.77 3.34
CA ALA A 85 4.32 -27.95 4.19
C ALA A 85 3.06 -28.23 5.04
N ALA A 86 2.25 -27.21 5.32
CA ALA A 86 0.97 -27.36 5.99
C ALA A 86 -0.18 -27.77 5.05
N GLY A 87 0.08 -28.01 3.77
CA GLY A 87 -0.90 -28.44 2.77
C GLY A 87 -1.68 -27.29 2.12
N LEU A 88 -1.12 -26.07 2.12
CA LEU A 88 -1.75 -24.90 1.53
C LEU A 88 -1.16 -24.60 0.14
N GLU A 89 -2.01 -24.22 -0.82
CA GLU A 89 -1.54 -23.67 -2.09
C GLU A 89 -1.15 -22.20 -1.90
N VAL A 90 0.09 -21.84 -2.22
CA VAL A 90 0.62 -20.49 -1.97
C VAL A 90 1.28 -19.90 -3.21
N LYS A 91 0.95 -18.66 -3.54
CA LYS A 91 1.70 -17.82 -4.48
C LYS A 91 2.30 -16.64 -3.76
N MET A 92 3.57 -16.37 -4.02
CA MET A 92 4.25 -15.16 -3.54
C MET A 92 4.15 -14.08 -4.62
N ARG A 93 3.73 -12.88 -4.24
CA ARG A 93 3.85 -11.70 -5.12
C ARG A 93 4.95 -10.80 -4.59
N GLU A 94 6.10 -10.85 -5.25
CA GLU A 94 7.09 -9.79 -5.15
C GLU A 94 6.52 -8.54 -5.85
N SER A 95 6.56 -7.38 -5.18
CA SER A 95 6.12 -6.14 -5.81
C SER A 95 7.10 -5.82 -6.96
N ARG A 96 6.61 -5.92 -8.21
CA ARG A 96 7.33 -5.47 -9.42
C ARG A 96 7.42 -3.93 -9.49
N GLY A 97 7.72 -3.26 -8.38
CA GLY A 97 7.49 -1.83 -8.21
C GLY A 97 8.38 -1.14 -7.18
N ASN A 98 9.53 -1.70 -6.81
CA ASN A 98 10.48 -1.03 -5.91
C ASN A 98 10.99 0.34 -6.43
N ASN A 99 10.63 0.77 -7.66
CA ASN A 99 10.99 2.08 -8.21
C ASN A 99 9.85 3.10 -8.32
N ILE A 100 8.59 2.75 -8.01
CA ILE A 100 7.47 3.70 -8.09
C ILE A 100 6.55 3.44 -6.90
N LYS A 101 6.34 4.46 -6.07
CA LYS A 101 5.48 4.48 -4.86
C LYS A 101 4.00 4.20 -5.20
N ALA A 102 3.70 3.00 -5.66
CA ALA A 102 2.40 2.54 -6.11
C ALA A 102 2.12 1.10 -5.63
N ALA A 103 2.61 0.74 -4.44
CA ALA A 103 2.22 -0.52 -3.84
C ALA A 103 0.73 -0.48 -3.45
N CYS A 104 0.00 -1.57 -3.66
CA CYS A 104 -1.40 -1.69 -3.26
C CYS A 104 -1.56 -1.35 -1.77
N GLY A 105 -2.36 -0.33 -1.46
CA GLY A 105 -2.52 0.25 -0.12
C GLY A 105 -1.90 1.64 0.06
N GLN A 106 -1.11 2.14 -0.91
CA GLN A 106 -0.47 3.47 -0.86
C GLN A 106 -1.23 4.58 -1.61
N LEU A 107 -2.50 4.37 -1.96
CA LEU A 107 -3.34 5.45 -2.47
C LEU A 107 -3.70 6.42 -1.34
N VAL A 108 -2.73 7.26 -0.97
CA VAL A 108 -2.96 8.44 -0.13
C VAL A 108 -3.54 9.51 -1.04
N SER A 109 -4.83 9.76 -0.94
CA SER A 109 -5.45 10.92 -1.61
C SER A 109 -4.95 12.20 -0.94
N ASN A 110 -4.18 13.01 -1.68
CA ASN A 110 -3.79 14.37 -1.27
C ASN A 110 -4.97 15.37 -1.33
N THR A 111 -6.19 14.93 -1.02
CA THR A 111 -7.38 15.79 -0.99
C THR A 111 -7.64 16.27 0.42
N ASN A 112 -6.78 17.15 0.98
CA ASN A 112 -7.16 18.17 2.01
C ASN A 112 -5.97 18.97 2.64
N GLU A 113 -4.87 19.24 1.94
CA GLU A 113 -3.80 20.12 2.49
C GLU A 113 -3.93 21.63 2.15
N LYS A 114 -5.06 22.09 1.57
CA LYS A 114 -5.21 23.52 1.20
C LYS A 114 -5.95 24.43 2.17
N ASN A 115 -6.39 23.96 3.36
CA ASN A 115 -7.19 24.79 4.28
C ASN A 115 -6.65 24.90 5.73
N LYS A 116 -5.33 24.92 5.92
CA LYS A 116 -4.70 25.17 7.25
C LYS A 116 -3.68 26.31 7.28
N GLN A 117 -3.86 27.34 6.44
CA GLN A 117 -3.23 28.65 6.62
C GLN A 117 -4.28 29.74 6.72
N HIS A 118 -5.14 29.66 7.74
CA HIS A 118 -5.88 30.81 8.23
C HIS A 118 -6.04 30.65 9.74
N ASN A 119 -5.60 31.68 10.46
CA ASN A 119 -5.63 31.89 11.91
C ASN A 119 -4.53 31.20 12.76
N SER A 120 -3.38 31.87 12.86
CA SER A 120 -2.80 32.22 14.16
C SER A 120 -1.59 33.16 14.00
N MET A 121 -1.76 34.46 14.25
CA MET A 121 -0.69 35.28 14.83
C MET A 121 -1.29 36.54 15.46
N GLY A 122 -0.98 36.72 16.74
CA GLY A 122 -1.70 37.56 17.68
C GLY A 122 -1.44 39.06 17.56
N LYS A 123 -2.31 39.77 18.29
CA LYS A 123 -2.19 41.17 18.71
C LYS A 123 -0.98 41.33 19.63
N ASP A 124 -0.10 42.31 19.37
CA ASP A 124 -0.06 43.60 20.08
C ASP A 124 1.27 44.37 19.84
N LEU A 125 1.08 45.65 19.45
CA LEU A 125 1.84 46.88 19.77
C LEU A 125 3.28 47.10 19.26
N GLY A 126 3.45 48.18 18.45
CA GLY A 126 4.74 48.86 18.25
C GLY A 126 4.78 49.81 17.04
N PHE A 127 4.64 51.12 17.28
CA PHE A 127 4.63 52.25 16.33
C PHE A 127 5.93 52.44 15.51
N HIS A 128 5.82 52.86 14.22
CA HIS A 128 6.39 54.10 13.62
C HIS A 128 6.64 54.02 12.09
N ASN A 129 6.04 54.99 11.39
CA ASN A 129 6.53 55.79 10.24
C ASN A 129 7.02 55.18 8.90
N ARG A 130 6.21 55.48 7.87
CA ARG A 130 6.49 56.40 6.73
C ARG A 130 7.59 56.03 5.70
N SER A 131 7.15 56.05 4.43
CA SER A 131 7.83 56.61 3.22
C SER A 131 8.45 55.66 2.18
N LYS A 132 7.78 55.61 1.01
CA LYS A 132 8.29 55.86 -0.36
C LYS A 132 9.45 55.05 -0.98
N SER A 133 9.22 54.78 -2.28
CA SER A 133 10.18 54.66 -3.40
C SER A 133 10.83 53.29 -3.59
N LYS A 134 11.19 52.80 -4.78
CA LYS A 134 11.01 53.16 -6.20
C LYS A 134 11.73 52.00 -6.96
N LYS A 135 11.33 51.74 -8.23
CA LYS A 135 12.18 51.19 -9.33
C LYS A 135 12.61 49.72 -9.17
N GLU A 136 12.82 48.90 -10.20
CA GLU A 136 12.87 49.02 -11.67
C GLU A 136 12.76 47.60 -12.26
N ASN A 137 12.23 47.48 -13.48
CA ASN A 137 12.25 46.31 -14.37
C ASN A 137 13.36 46.57 -15.42
N PRO A 138 14.07 45.57 -16.02
CA PRO A 138 13.53 44.98 -17.26
C PRO A 138 14.02 43.55 -17.66
N LYS A 139 13.10 42.81 -18.30
CA LYS A 139 13.22 42.04 -19.59
C LYS A 139 14.38 41.04 -19.83
N SER A 140 14.03 39.77 -20.11
CA SER A 140 14.14 39.09 -21.45
C SER A 140 13.58 37.66 -21.32
N LYS A 141 12.48 37.25 -21.96
CA LYS A 141 12.29 36.72 -23.33
C LYS A 141 13.37 35.73 -23.81
N HIS A 142 13.04 34.43 -23.78
CA HIS A 142 13.24 33.53 -24.93
C HIS A 142 12.16 32.45 -24.97
N LYS A 143 11.59 32.24 -26.16
CA LYS A 143 10.54 31.27 -26.50
C LYS A 143 11.14 30.07 -27.24
N ASN A 144 10.48 28.93 -27.05
CA ASN A 144 10.27 27.77 -27.93
C ASN A 144 11.46 26.89 -28.37
N THR A 145 11.30 25.57 -28.23
CA THR A 145 10.96 24.69 -29.37
C THR A 145 10.57 23.26 -28.95
N PHE A 146 9.79 22.65 -29.85
CA PHE A 146 9.13 21.36 -29.85
C PHE A 146 10.06 20.13 -29.79
N SER A 147 9.54 19.00 -29.27
CA SER A 147 9.47 17.78 -30.08
C SER A 147 8.37 16.82 -29.57
N LYS A 148 7.50 16.41 -30.51
CA LYS A 148 6.56 15.30 -30.40
C LYS A 148 7.27 14.05 -30.91
N ILE A 149 7.07 12.89 -30.28
CA ILE A 149 7.44 11.60 -30.86
C ILE A 149 6.21 10.68 -30.83
N ASN A 150 5.77 10.30 -32.02
CA ASN A 150 4.79 9.25 -32.31
C ASN A 150 5.52 7.91 -32.42
N TYR A 151 4.93 6.83 -31.93
CA TYR A 151 5.25 5.47 -32.40
C TYR A 151 3.98 4.72 -32.78
N LYS A 152 4.01 4.15 -33.99
CA LYS A 152 2.99 3.34 -34.64
C LYS A 152 3.71 2.10 -35.19
N THR A 153 3.24 0.91 -34.84
CA THR A 153 3.61 -0.39 -35.44
C THR A 153 2.48 -1.36 -35.02
N LYS A 154 1.52 -1.74 -35.88
CA LYS A 154 1.55 -2.79 -36.92
C LYS A 154 2.30 -4.05 -36.46
N HIS A 155 1.56 -5.07 -36.05
CA HIS A 155 1.44 -6.36 -36.74
C HIS A 155 0.05 -6.96 -36.44
#